data_AF-A0A0D2TLH1-F1
#
_entry.id   AF-A0A0D2TLH1-F1
#
_cell.length_a   1.000
_cell.length_b   1.000
_cell.length_c   1.000
_cell.angle_alpha   90.00
_cell.angle_beta   90.00
_cell.angle_gamma   90.00
#
_symmetry.space_group_name_H-M   'P 1'
#
loop_
_entity.id
_entity.type
_entity.pdbx_description
1 polymer ?
#
loop_
_entity_poly.entity_id
_entity_poly.type
_entity_poly.pdbx_seq_one_letter_code
_entity_poly.pdbx_strand_id
1 'polypeptide(L)'
;MGEEEREEENQLPSSQIEPTETSESPKQQEYEWPKIRFSVPPYRTYHFHNQFRTGPNPNNFLKGVKWSPDGSCFLTSSEDNTLRLFYLPDDGSADQITACSSVSEEDSYAAQLVVSEGESVYDFCWYPYMSASDPVTCVFATTTRDHPIHLWDATSGLLRCTYRAYDAVDEITAAFSVAFNPAGTKVFAGYNKSVRVFDVHRPGRDFVQYSTLQGNKEGQTGIISAIAFCPTHTGMLATGSYSQTTAIYREDNMELLYVLHGQEGGITHVQFSKDGNYLYTGARKDPYIMCWDIRKAVEVVYKLYRSSESTNQRIAFDIECSGRHLGTGGQDGLVHIYDLQTGQWATEDFKFSRTIMRICS
;
A
#
# COMPACT_ATOMS: atom_id res chain seq x y z
N MET A 1 90.26 3.42 3.66
CA MET A 1 90.55 2.37 2.66
C MET A 1 89.22 1.79 2.20
N GLY A 2 88.71 2.07 1.01
CA GLY A 2 89.14 3.10 0.04
C GLY A 2 88.52 4.48 0.30
N GLU A 3 88.62 5.37 -0.68
CA GLU A 3 88.06 6.74 -0.71
C GLU A 3 87.17 6.90 -1.97
N GLU A 4 86.63 8.11 -2.19
CA GLU A 4 85.73 8.46 -3.30
C GLU A 4 86.47 8.68 -4.64
N GLU A 5 85.75 8.57 -5.77
CA GLU A 5 85.80 9.42 -6.98
C GLU A 5 84.71 8.93 -7.97
N ARG A 6 83.81 9.78 -8.50
CA ARG A 6 83.88 10.67 -9.70
C ARG A 6 84.03 9.93 -11.04
N GLU A 7 83.44 10.38 -12.16
CA GLU A 7 82.39 11.42 -12.39
C GLU A 7 81.15 10.70 -12.99
N GLU A 8 80.31 11.09 -13.98
CA GLU A 8 80.14 12.23 -14.91
C GLU A 8 78.62 12.32 -15.24
N GLU A 9 78.10 13.46 -15.72
CA GLU A 9 76.74 13.57 -16.28
C GLU A 9 76.75 13.45 -17.82
N ASN A 10 75.67 12.92 -18.42
CA ASN A 10 75.31 13.29 -19.79
C ASN A 10 73.78 13.21 -20.02
N GLN A 11 73.23 14.11 -20.86
CA GLN A 11 71.80 14.45 -20.83
C GLN A 11 71.04 14.27 -22.14
N LEU A 12 69.79 13.75 -22.01
CA LEU A 12 68.62 14.06 -22.85
C LEU A 12 68.61 13.53 -24.31
N PRO A 13 67.45 13.50 -25.03
CA PRO A 13 66.14 14.04 -24.65
C PRO A 13 64.99 13.02 -24.50
N SER A 14 63.92 13.51 -23.88
CA SER A 14 62.63 12.85 -23.67
C SER A 14 61.74 12.77 -24.93
N SER A 15 60.93 11.71 -25.02
CA SER A 15 59.65 11.73 -25.74
C SER A 15 58.50 11.47 -24.75
N GLN A 16 57.44 12.26 -24.82
CA GLN A 16 56.27 12.14 -23.95
C GLN A 16 55.25 11.18 -24.58
N ILE A 17 54.69 10.28 -23.77
CA ILE A 17 53.41 9.60 -24.05
C ILE A 17 52.63 9.59 -22.73
N GLU A 18 51.53 10.34 -22.68
CA GLU A 18 50.59 10.31 -21.55
C GLU A 18 49.60 9.15 -21.70
N PRO A 19 49.36 8.35 -20.64
CA PRO A 19 48.14 7.57 -20.48
C PRO A 19 47.15 8.38 -19.62
N THR A 20 46.10 8.92 -20.23
CA THR A 20 45.03 9.66 -19.55
C THR A 20 44.06 8.71 -18.85
N GLU A 21 44.43 8.21 -17.66
CA GLU A 21 43.52 7.46 -16.78
C GLU A 21 42.60 8.40 -15.98
N THR A 22 41.64 9.02 -16.66
CA THR A 22 40.46 9.60 -15.98
C THR A 22 39.56 8.47 -15.49
N SER A 23 39.73 8.08 -14.22
CA SER A 23 38.89 7.09 -13.55
C SER A 23 37.47 7.62 -13.32
N GLU A 24 36.62 7.58 -14.34
CA GLU A 24 35.18 7.82 -14.17
C GLU A 24 34.59 6.69 -13.32
N SER A 25 34.29 7.00 -12.05
CA SER A 25 33.42 6.18 -11.23
C SER A 25 32.06 6.03 -11.94
N PRO A 26 31.47 4.83 -11.99
CA PRO A 26 30.22 4.62 -12.69
C PRO A 26 29.12 5.44 -12.02
N LYS A 27 28.68 6.50 -12.71
CA LYS A 27 27.52 7.30 -12.32
C LYS A 27 26.32 6.35 -12.25
N GLN A 28 25.78 6.13 -11.06
CA GLN A 28 24.49 5.47 -10.92
C GLN A 28 23.48 6.29 -11.72
N GLN A 29 22.95 5.71 -12.80
CA GLN A 29 21.84 6.31 -13.52
C GLN A 29 20.64 6.27 -12.60
N GLU A 30 20.15 7.44 -12.21
CA GLU A 30 18.95 7.60 -11.41
C GLU A 30 17.77 7.05 -12.22
N TYR A 31 17.09 6.03 -11.69
CA TYR A 31 16.07 5.30 -12.41
C TYR A 31 14.79 6.13 -12.51
N GLU A 32 14.54 6.74 -13.68
CA GLU A 32 13.27 7.38 -13.98
C GLU A 32 12.17 6.33 -14.26
N TRP A 33 11.08 6.39 -13.50
CA TRP A 33 9.88 5.58 -13.74
C TRP A 33 9.31 5.82 -15.16
N PRO A 34 8.85 4.77 -15.87
CA PRO A 34 8.24 4.91 -17.19
C PRO A 34 7.00 5.82 -17.15
N LYS A 35 7.07 6.95 -17.87
CA LYS A 35 6.01 7.97 -17.93
C LYS A 35 4.72 7.38 -18.50
N ILE A 36 3.73 7.13 -17.63
CA ILE A 36 2.42 6.56 -18.00
C ILE A 36 1.71 7.45 -19.01
N ARG A 37 1.12 6.85 -20.05
CA ARG A 37 0.45 7.53 -21.17
C ARG A 37 -1.05 7.26 -21.18
N PHE A 38 -1.82 8.01 -20.41
CA PHE A 38 -3.28 7.87 -20.36
C PHE A 38 -3.99 8.25 -21.68
N SER A 39 -3.28 8.86 -22.64
CA SER A 39 -3.77 9.05 -24.02
C SER A 39 -3.84 7.77 -24.87
N VAL A 40 -3.44 6.63 -24.32
CA VAL A 40 -3.57 5.30 -24.93
C VAL A 40 -4.58 4.50 -24.11
N PRO A 41 -5.62 3.88 -24.71
CA PRO A 41 -6.57 3.07 -23.97
C PRO A 41 -5.85 1.86 -23.31
N PRO A 42 -6.11 1.57 -22.03
CA PRO A 42 -5.47 0.49 -21.32
C PRO A 42 -5.89 -0.87 -21.89
N TYR A 43 -4.91 -1.75 -22.09
CA TYR A 43 -5.14 -3.12 -22.56
C TYR A 43 -5.26 -4.09 -21.38
N ARG A 44 -6.09 -5.13 -21.53
CA ARG A 44 -6.26 -6.17 -20.51
C ARG A 44 -5.07 -7.14 -20.55
N THR A 45 -4.22 -7.09 -19.53
CA THR A 45 -3.10 -8.03 -19.34
C THR A 45 -3.57 -9.42 -18.89
N TYR A 46 -4.45 -9.46 -17.89
CA TYR A 46 -4.97 -10.70 -17.30
C TYR A 46 -6.49 -10.62 -17.07
N HIS A 47 -7.12 -11.78 -16.93
CA HIS A 47 -8.54 -11.93 -16.65
C HIS A 47 -8.78 -13.00 -15.58
N PHE A 48 -9.63 -12.72 -14.60
CA PHE A 48 -10.03 -13.67 -13.56
C PHE A 48 -11.53 -13.50 -13.31
N HIS A 49 -12.28 -14.57 -13.43
CA HIS A 49 -13.75 -14.56 -13.48
C HIS A 49 -14.31 -15.79 -12.75
N ASN A 50 -13.87 -16.97 -13.16
CA ASN A 50 -14.38 -18.26 -12.72
C ASN A 50 -13.98 -18.55 -11.27
N GLN A 51 -12.77 -18.18 -10.86
CA GLN A 51 -12.32 -18.31 -9.46
C GLN A 51 -13.09 -17.43 -8.46
N PHE A 52 -13.84 -16.44 -8.97
CA PHE A 52 -14.75 -15.58 -8.20
C PHE A 52 -16.24 -15.92 -8.45
N ARG A 53 -16.52 -17.15 -8.93
CA ARG A 53 -17.88 -17.67 -9.10
C ARG A 53 -17.96 -19.13 -8.67
N THR A 54 -18.91 -19.44 -7.80
CA THR A 54 -19.23 -20.81 -7.41
C THR A 54 -20.72 -21.07 -7.65
N GLY A 55 -21.12 -22.35 -7.74
CA GLY A 55 -22.53 -22.73 -7.82
C GLY A 55 -23.43 -22.08 -6.74
N PRO A 56 -23.05 -22.12 -5.44
CA PRO A 56 -23.82 -21.45 -4.39
C PRO A 56 -23.60 -19.93 -4.31
N ASN A 57 -22.48 -19.39 -4.79
CA ASN A 57 -22.23 -17.94 -4.86
C ASN A 57 -21.81 -17.50 -6.29
N PRO A 58 -22.77 -17.20 -7.17
CA PRO A 58 -22.48 -16.82 -8.57
C PRO A 58 -21.97 -15.37 -8.74
N ASN A 59 -21.85 -14.59 -7.66
CA ASN A 59 -21.19 -13.29 -7.64
C ASN A 59 -20.42 -13.12 -6.32
N ASN A 60 -19.28 -13.80 -6.19
CA ASN A 60 -18.37 -13.51 -5.10
C ASN A 60 -17.73 -12.13 -5.32
N PHE A 61 -18.18 -11.12 -4.57
CA PHE A 61 -17.71 -9.75 -4.76
C PHE A 61 -16.29 -9.58 -4.21
N LEU A 62 -15.45 -8.86 -4.94
CA LEU A 62 -14.12 -8.46 -4.50
C LEU A 62 -14.24 -7.34 -3.45
N LYS A 63 -13.72 -7.57 -2.24
CA LYS A 63 -13.62 -6.58 -1.15
C LYS A 63 -12.40 -5.68 -1.29
N GLY A 64 -11.32 -6.18 -1.89
CA GLY A 64 -10.13 -5.40 -2.20
C GLY A 64 -9.00 -6.21 -2.83
N VAL A 65 -7.95 -5.51 -3.25
CA VAL A 65 -6.71 -6.06 -3.80
C VAL A 65 -5.53 -5.21 -3.32
N LYS A 66 -4.37 -5.83 -3.04
CA LYS A 66 -3.11 -5.15 -2.73
C LYS A 66 -1.93 -5.89 -3.38
N TRP A 67 -1.13 -5.17 -4.17
CA TRP A 67 0.13 -5.66 -4.74
C TRP A 67 1.17 -5.91 -3.64
N SER A 68 2.08 -6.87 -3.85
CA SER A 68 3.23 -7.06 -2.98
C SER A 68 4.20 -5.88 -3.06
N PRO A 69 5.00 -5.61 -2.02
CA PRO A 69 6.01 -4.54 -2.04
C PRO A 69 7.08 -4.73 -3.13
N ASP A 70 7.38 -5.98 -3.50
CA ASP A 70 8.31 -6.31 -4.58
C ASP A 70 7.66 -6.38 -5.98
N GLY A 71 6.34 -6.14 -6.08
CA GLY A 71 5.60 -6.15 -7.34
C GLY A 71 5.43 -7.53 -8.01
N SER A 72 5.91 -8.61 -7.39
CA SER A 72 5.89 -9.99 -7.93
C SER A 72 4.49 -10.63 -7.95
N CYS A 73 3.60 -10.21 -7.04
CA CYS A 73 2.29 -10.83 -6.86
C CYS A 73 1.23 -9.84 -6.36
N PHE A 74 -0.03 -10.25 -6.36
CA PHE A 74 -1.13 -9.49 -5.77
C PHE A 74 -2.07 -10.38 -4.97
N LEU A 75 -2.47 -9.88 -3.80
CA LEU A 75 -3.40 -10.53 -2.89
C LEU A 75 -4.78 -9.89 -3.05
N THR A 76 -5.79 -10.73 -3.27
CA THR A 76 -7.21 -10.35 -3.35
C THR A 76 -7.96 -10.83 -2.12
N SER A 77 -9.06 -10.16 -1.74
CA SER A 77 -9.98 -10.60 -0.69
C SER A 77 -11.43 -10.44 -1.17
N SER A 78 -12.30 -11.37 -0.82
CA SER A 78 -13.66 -11.48 -1.38
C SER A 78 -14.76 -11.80 -0.36
N GLU A 79 -16.02 -11.77 -0.80
CA GLU A 79 -17.20 -11.93 0.04
C GLU A 79 -17.33 -13.32 0.70
N ASP A 80 -16.81 -14.36 0.06
CA ASP A 80 -16.68 -15.73 0.60
C ASP A 80 -15.63 -15.88 1.72
N ASN A 81 -15.14 -14.78 2.30
CA ASN A 81 -14.12 -14.72 3.35
C ASN A 81 -12.77 -15.35 2.98
N THR A 82 -12.52 -15.57 1.69
CA THR A 82 -11.22 -16.05 1.22
C THR A 82 -10.30 -14.91 0.80
N LEU A 83 -9.00 -15.18 0.85
CA LEU A 83 -7.98 -14.39 0.20
C LEU A 83 -7.28 -15.27 -0.85
N ARG A 84 -7.10 -14.74 -2.07
CA ARG A 84 -6.43 -15.45 -3.19
C ARG A 84 -5.19 -14.69 -3.63
N LEU A 85 -4.07 -15.38 -3.69
CA LEU A 85 -2.78 -14.87 -4.11
C LEU A 85 -2.47 -15.28 -5.55
N PHE A 86 -2.04 -14.32 -6.35
CA PHE A 86 -1.69 -14.49 -7.75
C PHE A 86 -0.26 -13.98 -7.97
N TYR A 87 0.66 -14.87 -8.34
CA TYR A 87 1.99 -14.49 -8.80
C TYR A 87 1.93 -14.11 -10.29
N LEU A 88 2.70 -13.10 -10.68
CA LEU A 88 2.91 -12.80 -12.09
C LEU A 88 3.76 -13.91 -12.73
N PRO A 89 3.44 -14.33 -13.97
CA PRO A 89 4.38 -15.07 -14.80
C PRO A 89 5.64 -14.23 -15.07
N ASP A 90 6.82 -14.85 -15.04
CA ASP A 90 8.07 -14.19 -15.43
C ASP A 90 8.02 -13.73 -16.91
N ASP A 91 8.44 -12.50 -17.21
CA ASP A 91 8.44 -11.91 -18.55
C ASP A 91 9.31 -12.68 -19.59
N GLY A 92 10.07 -13.69 -19.16
CA GLY A 92 10.88 -14.56 -20.01
C GLY A 92 10.09 -15.39 -21.04
N SER A 93 8.75 -15.43 -20.97
CA SER A 93 7.89 -16.06 -21.98
C SER A 93 7.00 -15.07 -22.77
N ALA A 94 7.47 -13.83 -22.98
CA ALA A 94 6.76 -12.82 -23.77
C ALA A 94 6.32 -13.32 -25.17
N ASP A 95 7.08 -14.22 -25.80
CA ASP A 95 6.77 -14.84 -27.10
C ASP A 95 5.52 -15.75 -27.10
N GLN A 96 4.91 -16.03 -25.95
CA GLN A 96 3.59 -16.69 -25.85
C GLN A 96 2.48 -15.78 -25.29
N ILE A 97 2.74 -14.49 -25.09
CA ILE A 97 1.67 -13.51 -24.84
C ILE A 97 0.95 -13.25 -26.17
N THR A 98 0.08 -14.18 -26.54
CA THR A 98 -1.01 -13.92 -27.49
C THR A 98 -1.93 -12.90 -26.83
N ALA A 99 -1.64 -11.61 -27.08
CA ALA A 99 -2.38 -10.49 -26.51
C ALA A 99 -3.89 -10.72 -26.70
N CYS A 100 -4.66 -10.52 -25.62
CA CYS A 100 -6.01 -11.07 -25.39
C CYS A 100 -7.08 -10.61 -26.41
N SER A 101 -6.97 -11.13 -27.63
CA SER A 101 -7.82 -10.89 -28.79
C SER A 101 -8.90 -11.97 -28.96
N SER A 102 -8.75 -13.11 -28.27
CA SER A 102 -9.81 -14.09 -28.04
C SER A 102 -10.79 -13.62 -26.97
N VAL A 103 -12.08 -13.81 -27.23
CA VAL A 103 -13.18 -13.51 -26.30
C VAL A 103 -13.37 -14.68 -25.32
N SER A 104 -12.27 -15.15 -24.74
CA SER A 104 -12.25 -16.24 -23.77
C SER A 104 -12.62 -15.73 -22.38
N GLU A 105 -13.77 -16.17 -21.86
CA GLU A 105 -14.24 -15.95 -20.47
C GLU A 105 -13.52 -16.88 -19.46
N GLU A 106 -12.38 -17.47 -19.85
CA GLU A 106 -11.54 -18.32 -18.99
C GLU A 106 -10.52 -17.48 -18.22
N ASP A 107 -10.10 -17.97 -17.05
CA ASP A 107 -9.14 -17.28 -16.19
C ASP A 107 -7.71 -17.45 -16.73
N SER A 108 -6.93 -16.36 -16.75
CA SER A 108 -5.57 -16.37 -17.30
C SER A 108 -4.62 -17.34 -16.60
N TYR A 109 -4.80 -17.55 -15.30
CA TYR A 109 -4.16 -18.60 -14.50
C TYR A 109 -4.87 -18.78 -13.16
N ALA A 110 -4.57 -19.89 -12.47
CA ALA A 110 -5.11 -20.19 -11.15
C ALA A 110 -4.37 -19.40 -10.04
N ALA A 111 -5.08 -19.09 -8.95
CA ALA A 111 -4.48 -18.58 -7.73
C ALA A 111 -3.51 -19.62 -7.15
N GLN A 112 -2.26 -19.22 -6.90
CA GLN A 112 -1.23 -20.11 -6.36
C GLN A 112 -1.52 -20.52 -4.91
N LEU A 113 -2.23 -19.65 -4.18
CA LEU A 113 -2.66 -19.87 -2.82
C LEU A 113 -4.07 -19.31 -2.60
N VAL A 114 -4.90 -20.09 -1.90
CA VAL A 114 -6.21 -19.69 -1.39
C VAL A 114 -6.24 -19.93 0.12
N VAL A 115 -6.42 -18.86 0.89
CA VAL A 115 -6.58 -18.90 2.36
C VAL A 115 -8.04 -18.57 2.69
N SER A 116 -8.61 -19.22 3.69
CA SER A 116 -9.98 -18.96 4.18
C SER A 116 -9.94 -18.42 5.60
N GLU A 117 -10.52 -17.24 5.82
CA GLU A 117 -10.80 -16.69 7.15
C GLU A 117 -12.13 -17.22 7.68
N GLY A 118 -12.28 -17.31 9.00
CA GLY A 118 -13.48 -17.89 9.62
C GLY A 118 -14.73 -17.03 9.51
N GLU A 119 -14.58 -15.74 9.20
CA GLU A 119 -15.65 -14.74 9.18
C GLU A 119 -15.25 -13.56 8.26
N SER A 120 -16.06 -12.49 8.28
CA SER A 120 -15.89 -11.29 7.45
C SER A 120 -14.54 -10.60 7.67
N VAL A 121 -13.68 -10.64 6.64
CA VAL A 121 -12.43 -9.87 6.59
C VAL A 121 -12.74 -8.36 6.51
N TYR A 122 -12.07 -7.56 7.35
CA TYR A 122 -12.21 -6.10 7.40
C TYR A 122 -11.05 -5.38 6.70
N ASP A 123 -9.80 -5.79 6.95
CA ASP A 123 -8.61 -5.30 6.26
C ASP A 123 -7.52 -6.39 6.20
N PHE A 124 -6.53 -6.17 5.34
CA PHE A 124 -5.36 -7.05 5.19
C PHE A 124 -4.15 -6.24 4.70
N CYS A 125 -2.94 -6.55 5.12
CA CYS A 125 -1.74 -5.83 4.67
C CYS A 125 -0.52 -6.73 4.50
N TRP A 126 0.26 -6.49 3.46
CA TRP A 126 1.58 -7.08 3.29
C TRP A 126 2.55 -6.59 4.36
N TYR A 127 3.48 -7.46 4.77
CA TYR A 127 4.68 -7.04 5.48
C TYR A 127 5.54 -6.13 4.58
N PRO A 128 6.10 -5.01 5.06
CA PRO A 128 6.61 -3.94 4.20
C PRO A 128 7.86 -4.32 3.40
N TYR A 129 8.61 -5.32 3.86
CA TYR A 129 9.78 -5.88 3.15
C TYR A 129 9.49 -7.26 2.56
N MET A 130 8.22 -7.59 2.31
CA MET A 130 7.86 -8.87 1.71
C MET A 130 8.47 -8.99 0.30
N SER A 131 9.16 -10.10 0.05
CA SER A 131 9.50 -10.55 -1.29
C SER A 131 9.15 -12.01 -1.50
N ALA A 132 8.79 -12.37 -2.73
CA ALA A 132 8.66 -13.76 -3.16
C ALA A 132 9.98 -14.55 -3.07
N SER A 133 11.12 -13.87 -3.09
CA SER A 133 12.44 -14.49 -3.04
C SER A 133 12.92 -14.89 -1.64
N ASP A 134 12.36 -14.28 -0.59
CA ASP A 134 12.66 -14.60 0.81
C ASP A 134 11.40 -15.11 1.53
N PRO A 135 11.27 -16.44 1.74
CA PRO A 135 10.17 -17.01 2.51
C PRO A 135 10.00 -16.38 3.89
N VAL A 136 11.05 -15.87 4.55
CA VAL A 136 10.93 -15.26 5.89
C VAL A 136 10.06 -14.01 5.84
N THR A 137 10.25 -13.13 4.86
CA THR A 137 9.43 -11.91 4.70
C THR A 137 8.14 -12.12 3.92
N CYS A 138 7.96 -13.29 3.28
CA CYS A 138 6.79 -13.70 2.50
C CYS A 138 5.52 -13.90 3.36
N VAL A 139 4.99 -12.82 3.94
CA VAL A 139 3.82 -12.83 4.84
C VAL A 139 2.88 -11.64 4.65
N PHE A 140 1.61 -11.87 4.97
CA PHE A 140 0.59 -10.83 5.10
C PHE A 140 -0.22 -10.99 6.40
N ALA A 141 -0.69 -9.87 6.95
CA ALA A 141 -1.61 -9.85 8.08
C ALA A 141 -3.06 -9.66 7.60
N THR A 142 -4.02 -10.22 8.32
CA THR A 142 -5.47 -10.06 8.08
C THR A 142 -6.18 -9.68 9.38
N THR A 143 -7.30 -8.96 9.26
CA THR A 143 -8.24 -8.74 10.38
C THR A 143 -9.63 -9.21 9.99
N THR A 144 -10.25 -9.97 10.90
CA THR A 144 -11.47 -10.73 10.65
C THR A 144 -12.44 -10.50 11.80
N ARG A 145 -13.74 -10.42 11.52
CA ARG A 145 -14.79 -10.32 12.55
C ARG A 145 -14.63 -11.43 13.60
N ASP A 146 -14.70 -11.03 14.88
CA ASP A 146 -14.67 -11.87 16.08
C ASP A 146 -13.47 -12.84 16.18
N HIS A 147 -12.40 -12.54 15.44
CA HIS A 147 -11.15 -13.28 15.36
C HIS A 147 -9.95 -12.39 15.72
N PRO A 148 -8.81 -12.97 16.13
CA PRO A 148 -7.57 -12.22 16.31
C PRO A 148 -6.98 -11.79 14.96
N ILE A 149 -5.94 -10.97 14.98
CA ILE A 149 -5.17 -10.64 13.77
C ILE A 149 -4.34 -11.87 13.41
N HIS A 150 -4.53 -12.42 12.22
CA HIS A 150 -3.78 -13.56 11.72
C HIS A 150 -2.57 -13.09 10.90
N LEU A 151 -1.43 -13.77 11.03
CA LEU A 151 -0.27 -13.60 10.16
C LEU A 151 -0.08 -14.87 9.33
N TRP A 152 -0.27 -14.73 8.03
CA TRP A 152 -0.25 -15.83 7.06
C TRP A 152 1.06 -15.91 6.30
N ASP A 153 1.50 -17.13 6.05
CA ASP A 153 2.58 -17.46 5.14
C ASP A 153 2.10 -17.41 3.68
N ALA A 154 2.68 -16.53 2.86
CA ALA A 154 2.25 -16.34 1.47
C ALA A 154 2.86 -17.37 0.49
N THR A 155 3.79 -18.20 0.93
CA THR A 155 4.36 -19.31 0.14
C THR A 155 3.61 -20.62 0.37
N SER A 156 3.18 -20.89 1.61
CA SER A 156 2.59 -22.17 2.03
C SER A 156 1.11 -22.09 2.47
N GLY A 157 0.57 -20.89 2.70
CA GLY A 157 -0.80 -20.71 3.17
C GLY A 157 -1.03 -21.00 4.65
N LEU A 158 0.02 -21.32 5.40
CA LEU A 158 -0.08 -21.69 6.80
C LEU A 158 -0.16 -20.45 7.70
N LEU A 159 -0.97 -20.54 8.75
CA LEU A 159 -1.03 -19.54 9.81
C LEU A 159 0.28 -19.59 10.62
N ARG A 160 1.12 -18.56 10.51
CA ARG A 160 2.39 -18.50 11.27
C ARG A 160 2.16 -18.13 12.72
N CYS A 161 1.36 -17.10 12.97
CA CYS A 161 1.07 -16.64 14.33
C CYS A 161 -0.22 -15.79 14.39
N THR A 162 -0.60 -15.40 15.60
CA THR A 162 -1.81 -14.61 15.86
C THR A 162 -1.53 -13.50 16.88
N TYR A 163 -1.99 -12.28 16.62
CA TYR A 163 -1.98 -11.17 17.59
C TYR A 163 -3.38 -11.00 18.16
N ARG A 164 -3.53 -11.23 19.47
CA ARG A 164 -4.82 -11.43 20.14
C ARG A 164 -5.15 -10.24 21.04
N ALA A 165 -6.10 -9.44 20.60
CA ALA A 165 -6.55 -8.26 21.32
C ALA A 165 -7.77 -8.60 22.18
N TYR A 166 -7.59 -8.61 23.50
CA TYR A 166 -8.67 -8.90 24.46
C TYR A 166 -9.28 -7.62 25.02
N ASP A 167 -10.53 -7.67 25.47
CA ASP A 167 -11.19 -6.56 26.15
C ASP A 167 -11.23 -6.72 27.68
N ALA A 168 -12.12 -6.00 28.36
CA ALA A 168 -12.24 -6.05 29.82
C ALA A 168 -12.96 -7.31 30.36
N VAL A 169 -13.47 -8.20 29.50
CA VAL A 169 -14.12 -9.47 29.88
C VAL A 169 -13.41 -10.71 29.31
N ASP A 170 -12.19 -10.55 28.80
CA ASP A 170 -11.38 -11.57 28.10
C ASP A 170 -12.04 -12.13 26.81
N GLU A 171 -12.89 -11.33 26.15
CA GLU A 171 -13.40 -11.64 24.80
C GLU A 171 -12.44 -11.15 23.72
N ILE A 172 -12.37 -11.87 22.58
CA ILE A 172 -11.53 -11.50 21.45
C ILE A 172 -12.18 -10.35 20.68
N THR A 173 -11.42 -9.25 20.52
CA THR A 173 -11.85 -8.09 19.74
C THR A 173 -11.18 -8.04 18.38
N ALA A 174 -12.01 -7.96 17.34
CA ALA A 174 -11.55 -7.76 15.97
C ALA A 174 -11.02 -6.33 15.75
N ALA A 175 -9.92 -6.22 15.01
CA ALA A 175 -9.45 -4.95 14.46
C ALA A 175 -10.17 -4.61 13.15
N PHE A 176 -10.53 -3.35 12.96
CA PHE A 176 -11.21 -2.86 11.76
C PHE A 176 -10.24 -2.37 10.66
N SER A 177 -8.96 -2.22 11.00
CA SER A 177 -7.87 -1.90 10.07
C SER A 177 -6.53 -2.39 10.62
N VAL A 178 -5.58 -2.69 9.74
CA VAL A 178 -4.23 -3.14 10.12
C VAL A 178 -3.17 -2.57 9.18
N ALA A 179 -2.03 -2.20 9.73
CA ALA A 179 -0.83 -1.82 9.00
C ALA A 179 0.42 -2.18 9.81
N PHE A 180 1.49 -2.62 9.14
CA PHE A 180 2.83 -2.65 9.74
C PHE A 180 3.42 -1.24 9.75
N ASN A 181 4.24 -0.91 10.75
CA ASN A 181 5.07 0.29 10.67
C ASN A 181 6.15 0.15 9.57
N PRO A 182 6.73 1.25 9.05
CA PRO A 182 7.68 1.18 7.93
C PRO A 182 8.95 0.36 8.21
N ALA A 183 9.28 0.16 9.50
CA ALA A 183 10.40 -0.65 9.95
C ALA A 183 10.09 -2.16 10.06
N GLY A 184 8.84 -2.59 9.82
CA GLY A 184 8.41 -3.98 9.93
C GLY A 184 8.38 -4.56 11.35
N THR A 185 8.72 -3.78 12.39
CA THR A 185 8.88 -4.26 13.78
C THR A 185 7.58 -4.28 14.58
N LYS A 186 6.54 -3.54 14.15
CA LYS A 186 5.27 -3.42 14.87
C LYS A 186 4.07 -3.59 13.95
N VAL A 187 3.01 -4.23 14.45
CA VAL A 187 1.67 -4.21 13.85
C VAL A 187 0.81 -3.19 14.57
N PHE A 188 0.29 -2.20 13.84
CA PHE A 188 -0.69 -1.23 14.32
C PHE A 188 -2.09 -1.65 13.85
N ALA A 189 -3.03 -1.68 14.79
CA ALA A 189 -4.38 -2.20 14.56
C ALA A 189 -5.45 -1.25 15.09
N GLY A 190 -6.44 -0.94 14.26
CA GLY A 190 -7.49 0.04 14.54
C GLY A 190 -8.70 -0.58 15.24
N TYR A 191 -9.10 0.03 16.36
CA TYR A 191 -10.21 -0.41 17.22
C TYR A 191 -11.22 0.73 17.43
N ASN A 192 -12.25 0.49 18.25
CA ASN A 192 -13.16 1.54 18.70
C ASN A 192 -12.43 2.46 19.70
N LYS A 193 -12.28 3.75 19.36
CA LYS A 193 -11.64 4.82 20.14
C LYS A 193 -10.19 4.53 20.57
N SER A 194 -9.51 3.62 19.85
CA SER A 194 -8.18 3.16 20.24
C SER A 194 -7.41 2.57 19.06
N VAL A 195 -6.08 2.59 19.19
CA VAL A 195 -5.13 1.85 18.35
C VAL A 195 -4.36 0.91 19.28
N ARG A 196 -4.23 -0.35 18.90
CA ARG A 196 -3.43 -1.35 19.61
C ARG A 196 -2.20 -1.68 18.79
N VAL A 197 -1.05 -1.79 19.45
CA VAL A 197 0.26 -1.94 18.83
C VAL A 197 0.93 -3.19 19.38
N PHE A 198 1.27 -4.12 18.50
CA PHE A 198 1.90 -5.40 18.80
C PHE A 198 3.34 -5.41 18.28
N ASP A 199 4.26 -6.04 19.02
CA ASP A 199 5.63 -6.34 18.58
C ASP A 199 5.58 -7.57 17.66
N VAL A 200 6.10 -7.45 16.43
CA VAL A 200 6.10 -8.54 15.42
C VAL A 200 6.91 -9.74 15.89
N HIS A 201 7.88 -9.54 16.77
CA HIS A 201 8.70 -10.60 17.37
C HIS A 201 8.05 -11.23 18.62
N ARG A 202 6.87 -10.74 19.05
CA ARG A 202 6.11 -11.24 20.22
C ARG A 202 4.62 -11.48 19.90
N PRO A 203 4.29 -12.41 18.99
CA PRO A 203 2.91 -12.79 18.77
C PRO A 203 2.29 -13.43 20.02
N GLY A 204 1.03 -13.11 20.30
CA GLY A 204 0.35 -13.55 21.51
C GLY A 204 -0.69 -12.54 22.00
N ARG A 205 -0.73 -12.33 23.33
CA ARG A 205 -1.64 -11.39 24.00
C ARG A 205 -1.01 -10.01 24.27
N ASP A 206 0.28 -9.84 24.00
CA ASP A 206 1.04 -8.65 24.41
C ASP A 206 0.80 -7.48 23.43
N PHE A 207 0.20 -6.40 23.90
CA PHE A 207 0.04 -5.15 23.13
C PHE A 207 0.14 -3.91 24.02
N VAL A 208 0.55 -2.79 23.41
CA VAL A 208 0.35 -1.45 23.96
C VAL A 208 -0.94 -0.89 23.38
N GLN A 209 -1.83 -0.38 24.23
CA GLN A 209 -3.08 0.26 23.80
C GLN A 209 -2.99 1.77 23.99
N TYR A 210 -3.24 2.50 22.91
CA TYR A 210 -3.36 3.94 22.89
C TYR A 210 -4.83 4.34 22.66
N SER A 211 -5.36 5.24 23.49
CA SER A 211 -6.67 5.86 23.28
C SER A 211 -6.54 6.93 22.19
N THR A 212 -7.46 6.94 21.21
CA THR A 212 -7.56 8.04 20.23
C THR A 212 -8.30 9.25 20.78
N LEU A 213 -8.71 9.20 22.05
CA LEU A 213 -9.29 10.33 22.80
C LEU A 213 -8.37 10.69 23.98
N GLN A 214 -7.94 11.95 24.02
CA GLN A 214 -7.24 12.53 25.15
C GLN A 214 -8.23 13.07 26.20
N GLY A 215 -7.73 13.49 27.38
CA GLY A 215 -8.57 13.82 28.55
C GLY A 215 -9.67 14.86 28.31
N ASN A 216 -9.42 15.84 27.44
CA ASN A 216 -10.39 16.88 27.06
C ASN A 216 -11.46 16.41 26.06
N LYS A 217 -11.44 15.13 25.66
CA LYS A 217 -12.17 14.52 24.52
C LYS A 217 -11.69 14.96 23.14
N GLU A 218 -10.53 15.61 23.07
CA GLU A 218 -9.84 15.92 21.81
C GLU A 218 -9.25 14.64 21.19
N GLY A 219 -9.28 14.55 19.85
CA GLY A 219 -8.93 13.35 19.09
C GLY A 219 -10.13 12.71 18.37
N GLN A 220 -10.01 11.43 18.01
CA GLN A 220 -11.01 10.69 17.23
C GLN A 220 -11.92 9.84 18.12
N THR A 221 -13.24 10.07 17.99
CA THR A 221 -14.25 9.14 18.49
C THR A 221 -14.47 7.99 17.49
N GLY A 222 -15.21 6.95 17.86
CA GLY A 222 -15.66 5.89 16.93
C GLY A 222 -14.57 4.91 16.50
N ILE A 223 -14.86 4.13 15.46
CA ILE A 223 -13.99 3.05 14.95
C ILE A 223 -12.89 3.60 14.05
N ILE A 224 -11.64 3.23 14.35
CA ILE A 224 -10.48 3.47 13.48
C ILE A 224 -10.47 2.45 12.32
N SER A 225 -10.75 2.95 11.13
CA SER A 225 -11.14 2.19 9.92
C SER A 225 -10.09 2.21 8.80
N ALA A 226 -9.04 3.02 8.95
CA ALA A 226 -7.88 3.03 8.06
C ALA A 226 -6.65 3.53 8.83
N ILE A 227 -5.47 2.99 8.51
CA ILE A 227 -4.18 3.34 9.09
C ILE A 227 -3.18 3.41 7.93
N ALA A 228 -2.39 4.48 7.85
CA ALA A 228 -1.30 4.62 6.90
C ALA A 228 -0.11 5.35 7.53
N PHE A 229 1.11 4.91 7.21
CA PHE A 229 2.34 5.58 7.64
C PHE A 229 2.84 6.52 6.55
N CYS A 230 3.54 7.59 6.95
CA CYS A 230 4.23 8.44 5.99
C CYS A 230 5.47 7.71 5.45
N PRO A 231 5.68 7.62 4.13
CA PRO A 231 6.82 6.91 3.55
C PRO A 231 8.14 7.68 3.76
N THR A 232 8.09 9.01 3.76
CA THR A 232 9.28 9.89 3.76
C THR A 232 9.59 10.45 5.15
N HIS A 233 8.56 10.80 5.93
CA HIS A 233 8.72 11.34 7.28
C HIS A 233 8.61 10.21 8.31
N THR A 234 9.77 9.65 8.66
CA THR A 234 9.90 8.63 9.70
C THR A 234 9.24 9.09 11.01
N GLY A 235 8.38 8.25 11.57
CA GLY A 235 7.68 8.55 12.81
C GLY A 235 6.31 9.23 12.67
N MET A 236 5.76 9.40 11.46
CA MET A 236 4.39 9.91 11.27
C MET A 236 3.39 8.84 10.85
N LEU A 237 2.20 8.87 11.47
CA LEU A 237 1.07 7.98 11.23
C LEU A 237 -0.21 8.80 11.00
N ALA A 238 -0.99 8.45 9.98
CA ALA A 238 -2.36 8.94 9.80
C ALA A 238 -3.35 7.81 10.03
N THR A 239 -4.48 8.12 10.66
CA THR A 239 -5.58 7.16 10.82
C THR A 239 -6.94 7.80 10.51
N GLY A 240 -7.81 7.08 9.83
CA GLY A 240 -9.19 7.49 9.54
C GLY A 240 -10.17 6.88 10.52
N SER A 241 -11.21 7.64 10.90
CA SER A 241 -12.30 7.16 11.75
C SER A 241 -13.67 7.22 11.05
N TYR A 242 -14.54 6.27 11.39
CA TYR A 242 -15.97 6.34 11.05
C TYR A 242 -16.72 7.52 11.70
N SER A 243 -16.10 8.30 12.60
CA SER A 243 -16.62 9.57 13.13
C SER A 243 -16.26 10.81 12.29
N GLN A 244 -16.12 10.65 10.96
CA GLN A 244 -15.87 11.74 10.00
C GLN A 244 -14.53 12.50 10.20
N THR A 245 -13.62 11.95 11.01
CA THR A 245 -12.35 12.58 11.37
C THR A 245 -11.16 11.71 10.95
N THR A 246 -10.19 12.34 10.31
CA THR A 246 -8.84 11.78 10.16
C THR A 246 -7.95 12.45 11.20
N ALA A 247 -6.99 11.74 11.79
CA ALA A 247 -6.01 12.36 12.67
C ALA A 247 -4.60 11.85 12.40
N ILE A 248 -3.64 12.72 12.70
CA ILE A 248 -2.21 12.52 12.49
C ILE A 248 -1.57 12.37 13.87
N TYR A 249 -0.76 11.34 14.03
CA TYR A 249 -0.08 10.97 15.25
C TYR A 249 1.42 10.76 15.01
N ARG A 250 2.20 10.83 16.10
CA ARG A 250 3.58 10.34 16.15
C ARG A 250 3.60 8.81 16.40
N GLU A 251 4.41 8.05 15.67
CA GLU A 251 4.43 6.57 15.67
C GLU A 251 5.01 5.94 16.94
N ASP A 252 5.92 6.62 17.62
CA ASP A 252 6.64 6.08 18.77
C ASP A 252 5.77 6.04 20.04
N ASN A 253 4.90 7.03 20.25
CA ASN A 253 4.14 7.26 21.47
C ASN A 253 2.63 7.54 21.26
N MET A 254 2.14 7.60 20.00
CA MET A 254 0.78 8.01 19.64
C MET A 254 0.35 9.39 20.15
N GLU A 255 1.29 10.33 20.27
CA GLU A 255 1.01 11.76 20.46
C GLU A 255 0.17 12.28 19.29
N LEU A 256 -0.98 12.89 19.61
CA LEU A 256 -1.88 13.51 18.64
C LEU A 256 -1.28 14.83 18.15
N LEU A 257 -1.01 14.93 16.85
CA LEU A 257 -0.45 16.13 16.22
C LEU A 257 -1.54 17.02 15.62
N TYR A 258 -2.49 16.42 14.87
CA TYR A 258 -3.57 17.13 14.20
C TYR A 258 -4.85 16.29 14.13
N VAL A 259 -6.03 16.94 14.19
CA VAL A 259 -7.31 16.34 13.80
C VAL A 259 -7.86 17.11 12.61
N LEU A 260 -8.17 16.39 11.54
CA LEU A 260 -8.64 16.91 10.26
C LEU A 260 -10.17 16.72 10.18
N HIS A 261 -10.89 17.83 9.99
CA HIS A 261 -12.34 17.90 9.93
C HIS A 261 -12.77 18.47 8.57
N GLY A 262 -13.74 17.83 7.90
CA GLY A 262 -14.30 18.36 6.64
C GLY A 262 -14.91 17.32 5.69
N GLN A 263 -14.60 16.04 5.87
CA GLN A 263 -15.33 14.95 5.20
C GLN A 263 -16.73 14.81 5.81
N GLU A 264 -17.74 14.59 4.97
CA GLU A 264 -19.13 14.37 5.41
C GLU A 264 -19.38 12.90 5.75
N GLY A 265 -18.57 12.01 5.19
CA GLY A 265 -18.63 10.58 5.41
C GLY A 265 -17.72 10.08 6.55
N GLY A 266 -18.02 8.90 7.09
CA GLY A 266 -17.05 8.18 7.93
C GLY A 266 -15.86 7.71 7.07
N ILE A 267 -14.64 8.04 7.47
CA ILE A 267 -13.42 7.78 6.69
C ILE A 267 -13.27 6.28 6.43
N THR A 268 -12.85 5.91 5.22
CA THR A 268 -12.67 4.51 4.79
C THR A 268 -11.29 4.20 4.25
N HIS A 269 -10.57 5.22 3.76
CA HIS A 269 -9.23 5.10 3.24
C HIS A 269 -8.42 6.37 3.53
N VAL A 270 -7.15 6.20 3.88
CA VAL A 270 -6.17 7.28 4.08
C VAL A 270 -4.85 6.83 3.46
N GLN A 271 -4.14 7.73 2.77
CA GLN A 271 -2.85 7.44 2.14
C GLN A 271 -2.01 8.71 2.04
N PHE A 272 -0.74 8.66 2.42
CA PHE A 272 0.21 9.75 2.18
C PHE A 272 0.67 9.77 0.71
N SER A 273 1.02 10.96 0.21
CA SER A 273 1.81 11.08 -1.01
C SER A 273 3.18 10.42 -0.86
N LYS A 274 3.81 10.01 -1.98
CA LYS A 274 5.13 9.35 -1.98
C LYS A 274 6.26 10.25 -1.46
N ASP A 275 6.05 11.57 -1.46
CA ASP A 275 6.97 12.58 -0.91
C ASP A 275 6.65 12.97 0.55
N GLY A 276 5.60 12.41 1.15
CA GLY A 276 5.18 12.65 2.53
C GLY A 276 4.53 14.02 2.83
N ASN A 277 4.52 14.96 1.86
CA ASN A 277 4.03 16.32 2.06
C ASN A 277 2.50 16.42 2.16
N TYR A 278 1.77 15.48 1.57
CA TYR A 278 0.31 15.48 1.51
C TYR A 278 -0.30 14.20 2.05
N LEU A 279 -1.53 14.31 2.57
CA LEU A 279 -2.38 13.18 2.93
C LEU A 279 -3.67 13.24 2.10
N TYR A 280 -4.08 12.10 1.58
CA TYR A 280 -5.36 11.92 0.90
C TYR A 280 -6.30 11.13 1.79
N THR A 281 -7.56 11.56 1.88
CA THR A 281 -8.59 10.93 2.72
C THR A 281 -9.87 10.73 1.93
N GLY A 282 -10.45 9.53 1.99
CA GLY A 282 -11.73 9.22 1.34
C GLY A 282 -12.69 8.47 2.24
N ALA A 283 -13.93 8.93 2.30
CA ALA A 283 -14.99 8.39 3.14
C ALA A 283 -16.11 7.68 2.35
N ARG A 284 -16.97 6.99 3.10
CA ARG A 284 -18.26 6.43 2.63
C ARG A 284 -19.32 7.54 2.57
N LYS A 285 -20.15 7.59 1.52
CA LYS A 285 -21.15 8.66 1.29
C LYS A 285 -20.57 10.07 1.20
N ASP A 286 -19.33 10.18 0.72
CA ASP A 286 -18.68 11.45 0.40
C ASP A 286 -18.14 11.32 -1.04
N PRO A 287 -18.52 12.19 -1.98
CA PRO A 287 -18.04 12.13 -3.36
C PRO A 287 -16.62 12.71 -3.56
N TYR A 288 -15.93 13.07 -2.48
CA TYR A 288 -14.61 13.69 -2.56
C TYR A 288 -13.52 12.93 -1.82
N ILE A 289 -12.40 12.70 -2.51
CA ILE A 289 -11.10 12.50 -1.88
C ILE A 289 -10.55 13.89 -1.56
N MET A 290 -10.29 14.16 -0.29
CA MET A 290 -9.71 15.44 0.16
C MET A 290 -8.19 15.32 0.29
N CYS A 291 -7.47 16.32 -0.23
CA CYS A 291 -6.02 16.48 -0.09
C CYS A 291 -5.71 17.49 1.03
N TRP A 292 -4.78 17.14 1.92
CA TRP A 292 -4.37 17.94 3.07
C TRP A 292 -2.84 18.14 3.03
N ASP A 293 -2.35 19.37 3.16
CA ASP A 293 -0.91 19.64 3.30
C ASP A 293 -0.48 19.37 4.75
N ILE A 294 0.42 18.42 4.94
CA ILE A 294 0.87 17.99 6.27
C ILE A 294 1.70 19.06 6.99
N ARG A 295 2.33 19.96 6.24
CA ARG A 295 3.11 21.10 6.76
C ARG A 295 2.22 22.27 7.19
N LYS A 296 0.96 22.30 6.72
CA LYS A 296 -0.06 23.31 7.04
C LYS A 296 -1.43 22.65 7.22
N ALA A 297 -1.50 21.67 8.13
CA ALA A 297 -2.63 20.76 8.37
C ALA A 297 -3.87 21.44 9.01
N VAL A 298 -4.38 22.49 8.38
CA VAL A 298 -5.49 23.35 8.85
C VAL A 298 -6.66 23.35 7.86
N GLU A 299 -6.38 23.22 6.56
CA GLU A 299 -7.36 23.39 5.48
C GLU A 299 -7.20 22.30 4.41
N VAL A 300 -8.28 22.00 3.69
CA VAL A 300 -8.25 21.13 2.50
C VAL A 300 -7.64 21.90 1.34
N VAL A 301 -6.58 21.37 0.73
CA VAL A 301 -5.85 22.01 -0.38
C VAL A 301 -6.70 21.95 -1.67
N TYR A 302 -7.26 20.77 -1.96
CA TYR A 302 -8.22 20.55 -3.04
C TYR A 302 -9.06 19.28 -2.78
N LYS A 303 -10.12 19.13 -3.57
CA LYS A 303 -10.99 17.95 -3.58
C LYS A 303 -10.95 17.29 -4.96
N LEU A 304 -10.66 15.99 -5.00
CA LEU A 304 -10.77 15.16 -6.21
C LEU A 304 -12.13 14.44 -6.18
N TYR A 305 -12.86 14.45 -7.29
CA TYR A 305 -14.20 13.83 -7.35
C TYR A 305 -14.13 12.31 -7.53
N ARG A 306 -15.15 11.61 -7.05
CA ARG A 306 -15.47 10.23 -7.42
C ARG A 306 -16.95 9.99 -7.16
N SER A 307 -17.61 9.17 -7.98
CA SER A 307 -18.99 8.78 -7.67
C SER A 307 -19.01 7.86 -6.45
N SER A 308 -19.31 8.43 -5.27
CA SER A 308 -19.44 7.69 -4.01
C SER A 308 -20.43 8.33 -3.01
N GLU A 309 -21.38 9.12 -3.51
CA GLU A 309 -22.41 9.85 -2.76
C GLU A 309 -23.32 8.92 -1.92
N SER A 310 -23.67 7.75 -2.45
CA SER A 310 -24.71 6.89 -1.87
C SER A 310 -24.17 5.64 -1.18
N THR A 311 -22.95 5.22 -1.52
CA THR A 311 -22.37 3.95 -1.08
C THR A 311 -21.90 3.96 0.37
N ASN A 312 -22.21 2.89 1.10
CA ASN A 312 -21.57 2.60 2.39
C ASN A 312 -20.26 1.79 2.22
N GLN A 313 -19.91 1.36 1.01
CA GLN A 313 -18.76 0.50 0.74
C GLN A 313 -17.43 1.27 0.83
N ARG A 314 -16.37 0.54 1.16
CA ARG A 314 -14.98 1.02 1.15
C ARG A 314 -14.52 1.13 -0.30
N ILE A 315 -14.35 2.35 -0.81
CA ILE A 315 -13.69 2.61 -2.09
C ILE A 315 -12.26 3.05 -1.80
N ALA A 316 -11.31 2.18 -2.13
CA ALA A 316 -9.89 2.48 -2.13
C ALA A 316 -9.52 3.37 -3.32
N PHE A 317 -8.38 4.04 -3.17
CA PHE A 317 -7.65 4.74 -4.22
C PHE A 317 -6.17 4.43 -4.03
N ASP A 318 -5.34 4.64 -5.05
CA ASP A 318 -3.89 4.44 -4.93
C ASP A 318 -3.12 5.49 -5.74
N ILE A 319 -1.85 5.68 -5.38
CA ILE A 319 -0.95 6.67 -5.96
C ILE A 319 0.21 5.93 -6.66
N GLU A 320 0.50 6.31 -7.89
CA GLU A 320 1.61 5.79 -8.72
C GLU A 320 2.96 5.83 -7.98
N CYS A 321 3.88 4.89 -8.26
CA CYS A 321 5.23 4.91 -7.67
C CYS A 321 6.03 6.20 -7.96
N SER A 322 5.77 6.90 -9.07
CA SER A 322 6.32 8.25 -9.33
C SER A 322 5.73 9.36 -8.45
N GLY A 323 4.67 9.09 -7.70
CA GLY A 323 3.93 10.05 -6.89
C GLY A 323 3.06 11.04 -7.67
N ARG A 324 3.02 10.97 -9.01
CA ARG A 324 2.36 11.99 -9.83
C ARG A 324 0.84 11.83 -9.97
N HIS A 325 0.33 10.61 -10.06
CA HIS A 325 -1.09 10.37 -10.34
C HIS A 325 -1.77 9.54 -9.24
N LEU A 326 -3.04 9.85 -8.97
CA LEU A 326 -3.94 9.09 -8.09
C LEU A 326 -5.07 8.49 -8.91
N GLY A 327 -5.35 7.20 -8.74
CA GLY A 327 -6.50 6.52 -9.34
C GLY A 327 -7.53 6.09 -8.30
N THR A 328 -8.82 6.26 -8.61
CA THR A 328 -9.95 5.85 -7.77
C THR A 328 -11.07 5.25 -8.62
N GLY A 329 -11.75 4.22 -8.11
CA GLY A 329 -13.01 3.74 -8.68
C GLY A 329 -14.21 4.61 -8.28
N GLY A 330 -15.32 4.47 -9.01
CA GLY A 330 -16.62 5.06 -8.70
C GLY A 330 -17.79 4.06 -8.78
N GLN A 331 -18.97 4.47 -8.27
CA GLN A 331 -20.23 3.70 -8.36
C GLN A 331 -20.79 3.61 -9.80
N ASP A 332 -20.32 4.48 -10.68
CA ASP A 332 -20.57 4.55 -12.12
C ASP A 332 -19.86 3.46 -12.94
N GLY A 333 -18.92 2.71 -12.34
CA GLY A 333 -18.10 1.72 -13.04
C GLY A 333 -16.94 2.35 -13.83
N LEU A 334 -16.53 3.56 -13.44
CA LEU A 334 -15.39 4.27 -14.00
C LEU A 334 -14.17 4.13 -13.08
N VAL A 335 -12.97 4.29 -13.65
CA VAL A 335 -11.76 4.57 -12.88
C VAL A 335 -11.28 5.96 -13.29
N HIS A 336 -11.43 6.93 -12.39
CA HIS A 336 -10.94 8.29 -12.57
C HIS A 336 -9.45 8.35 -12.21
N ILE A 337 -8.64 9.02 -13.04
CA ILE A 337 -7.23 9.28 -12.76
C ILE A 337 -6.99 10.80 -12.66
N TYR A 338 -6.29 11.21 -11.62
CA TYR A 338 -5.99 12.62 -11.31
C TYR A 338 -4.49 12.88 -11.33
N ASP A 339 -4.07 14.00 -11.94
CA ASP A 339 -2.72 14.54 -11.79
C ASP A 339 -2.64 15.35 -10.49
N LEU A 340 -1.77 14.94 -9.58
CA LEU A 340 -1.68 15.49 -8.22
C LEU A 340 -0.94 16.83 -8.13
N GLN A 341 -0.25 17.24 -9.19
CA GLN A 341 0.40 18.56 -9.28
C GLN A 341 -0.60 19.66 -9.66
N THR A 342 -1.63 19.31 -10.43
CA THR A 342 -2.66 20.23 -10.93
C THR A 342 -4.02 20.08 -10.25
N GLY A 343 -4.27 18.95 -9.57
CA GLY A 343 -5.58 18.57 -9.04
C GLY A 343 -6.63 18.32 -10.15
N GLN A 344 -6.21 18.17 -11.40
CA GLN A 344 -7.09 18.00 -12.56
C GLN A 344 -7.18 16.53 -13.00
N TRP A 345 -8.19 16.26 -13.83
CA TRP A 345 -8.41 14.96 -14.46
C TRP A 345 -7.30 14.72 -15.49
N ALA A 346 -6.65 13.55 -15.43
CA ALA A 346 -5.51 13.22 -16.30
C ALA A 346 -5.94 12.64 -17.67
N THR A 347 -7.21 12.26 -17.82
CA THR A 347 -7.76 11.53 -18.98
C THR A 347 -9.29 11.60 -19.00
N GLU A 348 -9.90 11.25 -20.14
CA GLU A 348 -11.32 10.87 -20.21
C GLU A 348 -11.54 9.52 -19.49
N ASP A 349 -12.72 9.31 -18.93
CA ASP A 349 -13.00 8.16 -18.05
C ASP A 349 -12.95 6.81 -18.77
N PHE A 350 -12.18 5.87 -18.23
CA PHE A 350 -12.19 4.48 -18.67
C PHE A 350 -13.32 3.69 -18.01
N LYS A 351 -14.26 3.18 -18.83
CA LYS A 351 -15.33 2.28 -18.39
C LYS A 351 -14.80 0.88 -18.14
N PHE A 352 -14.86 0.43 -16.89
CA PHE A 352 -14.32 -0.84 -16.43
C PHE A 352 -15.37 -1.64 -15.66
N SER A 353 -15.90 -2.70 -16.30
CA SER A 353 -16.69 -3.69 -15.55
C SER A 353 -15.76 -4.53 -14.67
N ARG A 354 -15.76 -4.25 -13.36
CA ARG A 354 -15.05 -5.03 -12.32
C ARG A 354 -13.55 -5.25 -12.57
N THR A 355 -12.86 -4.30 -13.20
CA THR A 355 -11.42 -4.42 -13.51
C THR A 355 -10.55 -3.79 -12.42
N ILE A 356 -9.43 -4.46 -12.09
CA ILE A 356 -8.37 -3.91 -11.25
C ILE A 356 -7.36 -3.21 -12.15
N MET A 357 -7.03 -1.94 -11.87
CA MET A 357 -5.92 -1.26 -12.55
C MET A 357 -4.64 -1.42 -11.72
N ARG A 358 -3.57 -1.94 -12.33
CA ARG A 358 -2.21 -1.74 -11.83
C ARG A 358 -1.75 -0.36 -12.31
N ILE A 359 -1.65 0.59 -11.39
CA ILE A 359 -0.84 1.79 -11.59
C ILE A 359 0.60 1.36 -11.27
N CYS A 360 1.57 1.66 -12.15
CA CYS A 360 2.83 0.93 -12.19
C CYS A 360 3.58 0.91 -10.85
N SER A 361 4.07 -0.30 -10.52
CA SER A 361 4.93 -0.63 -9.37
C SER A 361 6.39 -0.34 -9.68
#